data_AF-A0A1W1BEP5-F1
#
_entry.id   AF-A0A1W1BEP5-F1
#
_cell.length_a   1.000
_cell.length_b   1.000
_cell.length_c   1.000
_cell.angle_alpha   90.00
_cell.angle_beta   90.00
_cell.angle_gamma   90.00
#
_symmetry.space_group_name_H-M   'P 1'
#
loop_
_entity.id
_entity.type
_entity.pdbx_description
1 polymer ?
#
loop_
_entity_poly.entity_id
_entity_poly.type
_entity_poly.pdbx_seq_one_letter_code
_entity_poly.pdbx_strand_id
1 'polypeptide(L)'
;MEKYDDKQNAKGVYIIFAVVQMILLAIMYTILYAAFRATQLSVEKYGLNEFTAFAPTIVLFVAVPVLMYRTRKIFLQGRMMMAVLWMMALLCVFLAGIMIYVTNISQV
;
A
#
# COMPACT_ATOMS: atom_id res chain seq x y z
N MET A 1 19.77 4.94 -37.19
CA MET A 1 19.03 4.62 -35.95
C MET A 1 19.21 5.80 -35.01
N GLU A 2 18.20 6.65 -34.88
CA GLU A 2 18.26 7.80 -33.98
C GLU A 2 18.57 7.34 -32.57
N LYS A 3 19.60 7.97 -31.97
CA LYS A 3 19.95 7.78 -30.57
C LYS A 3 18.76 8.28 -29.76
N TYR A 4 17.96 7.37 -29.21
CA TYR A 4 16.91 7.70 -28.24
C TYR A 4 17.50 8.66 -27.19
N ASP A 5 16.85 9.80 -26.98
CA ASP A 5 17.24 10.74 -25.93
C ASP A 5 16.89 10.11 -24.58
N ASP A 6 17.91 9.51 -23.95
CA ASP A 6 17.82 8.78 -22.68
C ASP A 6 17.09 9.58 -21.58
N LYS A 7 17.15 10.91 -21.65
CA LYS A 7 16.50 11.81 -20.69
C LYS A 7 14.98 11.83 -20.83
N GLN A 8 14.45 11.80 -22.07
CA GLN A 8 13.00 11.72 -22.29
C GLN A 8 12.47 10.34 -21.90
N ASN A 9 13.21 9.28 -22.22
CA ASN A 9 12.84 7.92 -21.85
C ASN A 9 12.76 7.75 -20.32
N ALA A 10 13.78 8.21 -19.58
CA ALA A 10 13.79 8.15 -18.12
C ALA A 10 12.62 8.90 -17.45
N LYS A 11 12.24 10.07 -17.99
CA LYS A 11 11.07 10.83 -17.52
C LYS A 11 9.76 10.09 -17.81
N GLY A 12 9.64 9.49 -19.00
CA GLY A 12 8.47 8.69 -19.38
C GLY A 12 8.24 7.51 -18.43
N VAL A 13 9.29 6.74 -18.16
CA VAL A 13 9.21 5.59 -17.23
C VAL A 13 8.86 6.05 -15.81
N TYR A 14 9.40 7.19 -15.35
CA TYR A 14 9.04 7.74 -14.03
C TYR A 14 7.55 8.13 -13.94
N ILE A 15 7.00 8.77 -14.97
CA ILE A 15 5.57 9.13 -15.00
C ILE A 15 4.71 7.87 -14.92
N ILE A 16 5.03 6.84 -15.70
CA ILE A 16 4.32 5.55 -15.64
C ILE A 16 4.39 4.96 -14.23
N PHE A 17 5.58 4.95 -13.62
CA PHE A 17 5.76 4.49 -12.25
C PHE A 17 4.90 5.27 -11.25
N ALA A 18 4.88 6.61 -11.35
CA ALA A 18 4.07 7.45 -10.47
C ALA A 18 2.56 7.21 -10.64
N VAL A 19 2.08 7.01 -11.87
CA VAL A 19 0.68 6.65 -12.14
C VAL A 19 0.33 5.31 -11.52
N VAL A 20 1.19 4.29 -11.70
CA VAL A 20 1.01 2.98 -11.08
C VAL A 20 0.98 3.09 -9.55
N GLN A 21 1.86 3.90 -8.95
CA GLN A 21 1.84 4.17 -7.51
C GLN A 21 0.50 4.76 -7.05
N MET A 22 -0.06 5.71 -7.79
CA MET A 22 -1.35 6.33 -7.47
C MET A 22 -2.50 5.32 -7.55
N ILE A 23 -2.51 4.45 -8.56
CA ILE A 23 -3.50 3.39 -8.71
C ILE A 23 -3.41 2.41 -7.53
N LEU A 24 -2.21 1.94 -7.20
CA LEU A 24 -1.99 1.02 -6.07
C LEU A 24 -2.38 1.66 -4.73
N LEU A 25 -2.07 2.95 -4.54
CA LEU A 25 -2.48 3.68 -3.34
C LEU A 25 -4.00 3.72 -3.20
N ALA A 26 -4.72 4.02 -4.29
CA ALA A 26 -6.18 4.06 -4.30
C ALA A 26 -6.79 2.67 -3.99
N ILE A 27 -6.25 1.61 -4.58
CA ILE A 27 -6.66 0.23 -4.30
C ILE A 27 -6.45 -0.10 -2.82
N MET A 28 -5.27 0.19 -2.27
CA MET A 28 -4.97 -0.07 -0.86
C MET A 28 -5.91 0.70 0.07
N TYR A 29 -6.20 1.97 -0.22
CA TYR A 29 -7.13 2.75 0.60
C TYR A 29 -8.57 2.24 0.52
N THR A 30 -8.98 1.72 -0.63
CA THR A 30 -10.30 1.07 -0.77
C THR A 30 -10.39 -0.17 0.12
N ILE A 31 -9.34 -1.00 0.13
CA ILE A 31 -9.25 -2.20 0.97
C ILE A 31 -9.19 -1.82 2.46
N LEU A 32 -8.38 -0.82 2.83
CA LEU A 32 -8.27 -0.36 4.22
C LEU A 32 -9.58 0.24 4.72
N TYR A 33 -10.35 0.92 3.87
CA TYR A 33 -11.67 1.41 4.22
C TYR A 33 -12.66 0.25 4.46
N ALA A 34 -12.65 -0.78 3.60
CA ALA A 34 -13.45 -1.98 3.81
C ALA A 34 -13.07 -2.70 5.12
N ALA A 35 -11.76 -2.84 5.37
CA ALA A 35 -11.24 -3.40 6.62
C ALA A 35 -11.69 -2.60 7.85
N PHE A 36 -11.60 -1.28 7.78
CA PHE A 36 -12.07 -0.38 8.84
C PHE A 36 -13.56 -0.61 9.16
N ARG A 37 -14.41 -0.70 8.13
CA ARG A 37 -15.84 -0.95 8.30
C ARG A 37 -16.13 -2.34 8.88
N ALA A 38 -15.39 -3.36 8.45
CA ALA A 38 -15.51 -4.70 9.02
C ALA A 38 -15.12 -4.71 10.50
N THR A 39 -14.00 -4.08 10.87
CA THR A 39 -13.57 -3.93 12.26
C THR A 39 -14.61 -3.21 13.11
N GLN A 40 -15.22 -2.14 12.60
CA GLN A 40 -16.28 -1.41 13.30
C GLN A 40 -17.47 -2.32 13.64
N LEU A 41 -17.91 -3.15 12.69
CA LEU A 41 -19.00 -4.10 12.92
C LEU A 41 -18.63 -5.16 13.97
N SER A 42 -17.40 -5.67 13.94
CA SER A 42 -16.93 -6.64 14.92
C SER A 42 -16.80 -6.05 16.33
N VAL A 43 -16.34 -4.80 16.45
CA VAL A 43 -16.28 -4.10 17.74
C VAL A 43 -17.67 -3.96 18.33
N GLU A 44 -18.65 -3.51 17.54
CA GLU A 44 -20.03 -3.34 17.99
C GLU A 44 -20.66 -4.69 18.38
N LYS A 45 -20.40 -5.75 17.61
CA LYS A 45 -20.97 -7.08 17.84
C LYS A 45 -20.39 -7.80 19.05
N TYR A 46 -19.08 -7.68 19.29
CA TYR A 46 -18.36 -8.48 20.29
C TYR A 46 -17.83 -7.67 21.47
N GLY A 47 -18.09 -6.36 21.51
CA GLY A 47 -17.63 -5.48 22.58
C GLY A 47 -16.10 -5.40 22.67
N LEU A 48 -15.40 -5.49 21.52
CA LEU A 48 -13.94 -5.44 21.48
C LEU A 48 -13.44 -4.04 21.87
N ASN A 49 -12.21 -3.98 22.37
CA ASN A 49 -11.58 -2.69 22.64
C ASN A 49 -11.25 -1.98 21.32
N GLU A 50 -11.88 -0.83 21.08
CA GLU A 50 -11.71 0.00 19.88
C GLU A 50 -10.23 0.33 19.59
N PHE A 51 -9.46 0.67 20.62
CA PHE A 51 -8.09 1.12 20.44
C PHE A 51 -7.21 0.01 19.84
N THR A 52 -7.34 -1.21 20.35
CA THR A 52 -6.57 -2.36 19.84
C THR A 52 -7.16 -2.89 18.53
N ALA A 53 -8.47 -2.77 18.34
CA ALA A 53 -9.17 -3.20 17.14
C ALA A 53 -8.75 -2.38 15.90
N PHE A 54 -8.67 -1.05 16.04
CA PHE A 54 -8.35 -0.17 14.91
C PHE A 54 -6.84 0.01 14.68
N ALA A 55 -5.99 -0.36 15.65
CA ALA A 55 -4.54 -0.14 15.56
C ALA A 55 -3.89 -0.65 14.25
N PRO A 56 -4.17 -1.88 13.76
CA PRO A 56 -3.56 -2.37 12.52
C PRO A 56 -3.95 -1.52 11.30
N THR A 57 -5.20 -1.08 11.24
CA THR A 57 -5.71 -0.25 10.12
C THR A 57 -5.04 1.12 10.12
N ILE A 58 -4.91 1.75 11.28
CA ILE A 58 -4.24 3.05 11.45
C ILE A 58 -2.76 2.95 11.07
N VAL A 59 -2.07 1.89 11.50
CA VAL A 59 -0.68 1.64 11.15
C VAL A 59 -0.51 1.57 9.62
N LEU A 60 -1.42 0.89 8.92
CA LEU A 60 -1.35 0.78 7.46
C LEU A 60 -1.68 2.09 6.74
N PHE A 61 -2.58 2.92 7.28
CA PHE A 61 -2.84 4.26 6.73
C PHE A 61 -1.58 5.13 6.69
N VAL A 62 -0.67 4.96 7.65
CA VAL A 62 0.62 5.67 7.70
C VAL A 62 1.71 4.92 6.91
N ALA A 63 1.76 3.58 7.02
CA ALA A 63 2.81 2.78 6.40
C ALA A 63 2.76 2.79 4.88
N VAL A 64 1.56 2.79 4.27
CA VAL A 64 1.41 2.76 2.80
C VAL A 64 1.99 4.03 2.13
N PRO A 65 1.66 5.27 2.55
CA PRO A 65 2.31 6.48 2.03
C PRO A 65 3.83 6.50 2.22
N VAL A 66 4.31 6.06 3.39
CA VAL A 66 5.76 5.99 3.70
C VAL A 66 6.46 5.01 2.76
N LEU A 67 5.84 3.85 2.50
CA LEU A 67 6.34 2.88 1.53
C LEU A 67 6.44 3.49 0.13
N MET A 68 5.37 4.14 -0.34
CA MET A 68 5.34 4.78 -1.67
C MET A 68 6.41 5.87 -1.81
N TYR A 69 6.60 6.68 -0.77
CA TYR A 69 7.65 7.70 -0.74
C TYR A 69 9.05 7.07 -0.81
N ARG A 70 9.29 6.02 -0.03
CA ARG A 70 10.59 5.34 0.01
C ARG A 70 10.92 4.65 -1.31
N THR A 71 9.96 3.93 -1.90
CA THR A 71 10.16 3.23 -3.18
C THR A 71 10.36 4.23 -4.32
N ARG A 72 9.70 5.39 -4.29
CA ARG A 72 9.96 6.49 -5.24
C ARG A 72 11.40 7.02 -5.15
N LYS A 73 11.95 7.19 -3.93
CA LYS A 73 13.37 7.56 -3.77
C LYS A 73 14.31 6.52 -4.38
N ILE A 74 14.05 5.24 -4.16
CA ILE A 74 14.86 4.15 -4.74
C ILE A 74 14.77 4.15 -6.26
N PHE A 75 13.58 4.42 -6.81
CA PHE A 75 13.34 4.50 -8.24
C PHE A 75 14.17 5.62 -8.89
N LEU A 76 14.15 6.82 -8.29
CA LEU A 76 14.92 7.99 -8.75
C LEU A 76 16.44 7.80 -8.65
N GLN A 77 16.93 6.87 -7.82
CA GLN A 77 18.33 6.50 -7.74
C GLN A 77 18.78 5.54 -8.86
N GLY A 78 17.94 5.28 -9.86
CA GLY A 78 18.23 4.36 -10.97
C GLY A 78 18.02 2.88 -10.65
N ARG A 79 17.65 2.54 -9.40
CA ARG A 79 17.37 1.16 -8.97
C ARG A 79 15.89 0.79 -9.17
N MET A 80 15.41 0.98 -10.40
CA MET A 80 13.98 0.88 -10.73
C MET A 80 13.37 -0.50 -10.42
N MET A 81 14.04 -1.59 -10.81
CA MET A 81 13.53 -2.95 -10.54
C MET A 81 13.41 -3.23 -9.04
N MET A 82 14.42 -2.84 -8.24
CA MET A 82 14.35 -3.00 -6.79
C MET A 82 13.21 -2.17 -6.19
N ALA A 83 13.01 -0.93 -6.65
CA ALA A 83 11.93 -0.09 -6.17
C ALA A 83 10.55 -0.75 -6.40
N VAL A 84 10.32 -1.29 -7.60
CA VAL A 84 9.07 -1.97 -7.95
C VAL A 84 8.91 -3.24 -7.14
N LEU A 85 9.95 -4.07 -7.02
CA LEU A 85 9.89 -5.33 -6.29
C LEU A 85 9.59 -5.11 -4.80
N TRP A 86 10.28 -4.18 -4.15
CA TRP A 86 10.03 -3.85 -2.74
C TRP A 86 8.65 -3.24 -2.53
N MET A 87 8.20 -2.39 -3.45
CA MET A 87 6.86 -1.83 -3.39
C MET A 87 5.79 -2.91 -3.44
N MET A 88 5.85 -3.79 -4.44
CA MET A 88 4.86 -4.85 -4.62
C MET A 88 4.91 -5.85 -3.47
N ALA A 89 6.10 -6.29 -3.05
CA ALA A 89 6.26 -7.25 -1.97
C ALA A 89 5.65 -6.74 -0.66
N LEU A 90 5.96 -5.50 -0.26
CA LEU A 90 5.46 -4.94 0.99
C LEU A 90 3.95 -4.63 0.92
N LEU A 91 3.44 -4.21 -0.23
CA LEU A 91 1.99 -4.06 -0.42
C LEU A 91 1.24 -5.39 -0.27
N CYS A 92 1.77 -6.48 -0.84
CA CYS A 92 1.20 -7.82 -0.65
C CYS A 92 1.21 -8.24 0.83
N VAL A 93 2.29 -7.98 1.55
CA VAL A 93 2.38 -8.28 2.99
C VAL A 93 1.34 -7.49 3.78
N PHE A 94 1.19 -6.19 3.50
CA PHE A 94 0.17 -5.36 4.16
C PHE A 94 -1.25 -5.84 3.87
N LEU A 95 -1.53 -6.21 2.62
CA LEU A 95 -2.83 -6.73 2.20
C LEU A 95 -3.13 -8.08 2.88
N ALA A 96 -2.20 -9.02 2.86
CA ALA A 96 -2.37 -10.31 3.53
C ALA A 96 -2.56 -10.13 5.05
N GLY A 97 -1.74 -9.27 5.67
CA GLY A 97 -1.80 -8.98 7.10
C GLY A 97 -3.15 -8.42 7.53
N ILE A 98 -3.68 -7.42 6.81
CA ILE A 98 -4.98 -6.84 7.15
C ILE A 98 -6.13 -7.81 6.90
N MET A 99 -6.07 -8.61 5.85
CA MET A 99 -7.10 -9.60 5.54
C MET A 99 -7.16 -10.71 6.61
N ILE A 100 -6.01 -11.24 7.02
CA ILE A 100 -5.94 -12.22 8.13
C ILE A 100 -6.49 -11.60 9.41
N TYR A 101 -6.07 -10.37 9.72
CA TYR A 101 -6.52 -9.66 10.91
C TYR A 101 -8.04 -9.49 10.94
N VAL A 102 -8.62 -8.93 9.88
CA VAL A 102 -10.07 -8.70 9.76
C VAL A 102 -10.84 -10.02 9.85
N THR A 103 -10.33 -11.08 9.22
CA THR A 103 -10.95 -12.41 9.29
C THR A 103 -11.00 -12.92 10.72
N ASN A 104 -9.89 -12.81 11.46
CA ASN A 104 -9.81 -13.28 12.84
C ASN A 104 -10.77 -12.53 13.77
N ILE A 105 -10.83 -11.19 13.68
CA ILE A 105 -11.73 -10.40 14.54
C ILE A 105 -13.21 -10.55 14.17
N SER A 106 -13.52 -11.05 12.97
CA SER A 106 -14.90 -11.27 12.52
C SER A 106 -15.44 -12.65 12.90
N GLN A 107 -14.56 -13.58 13.28
CA GLN A 107 -14.90 -14.95 13.67
C GLN A 107 -14.93 -15.17 15.19
N VAL A 108 -14.24 -14.34 15.98
CA VAL A 108 -14.54 -14.14 17.41
C VAL A 108 -15.99 -13.68 17.52
#